data_AF-A0A351J7J1-F1
#
_entry.id   AF-A0A351J7J1-F1
#
_cell.length_a   1.000
_cell.length_b   1.000
_cell.length_c   1.000
_cell.angle_alpha   90.00
_cell.angle_beta   90.00
_cell.angle_gamma   90.00
#
_symmetry.space_group_name_H-M   'P 1'
#
loop_
_entity.id
_entity.type
_entity.pdbx_description
1 polymer ?
#
loop_
_entity_poly.entity_id
_entity_poly.type
_entity_poly.pdbx_seq_one_letter_code
_entity_poly.pdbx_strand_id
1 'polypeptide(L)'
;MLRAAVVQLSAFNIQQSAQALEHAVAMVHQAAEQKPDLVLLPECTYPSYYLGDQNAPGTTQDELDYVMNAFAELARKYRFHLAVGLPERASGRLYNSAFLFGPQGAVIGKVRKSFLWHFDAHWFSGGGEFPVFDTALGKIGMLICADARLPEIARMLKLGGAEIILDPTNWVSSGGERTKLTNPQFEFMVQTRALENKVWFLAANKIGLERRSILFCGRSCVIAPSGERVLEASADREEILICEIDLGKSAEDEIVPGFSCIKDRRPETYGLLAAINAGQQEQRFTAAASISPWLAACVQSVGAGAAESDGAEIISVLGAQLAVFSSLDSMKANGITDPGYYAADKGIALAAAQEGSAKLFLPDGRCETYHKMHGRTNKRVPDKVHDG
;
A
#
# COMPACT_ATOMS: atom_id res chain seq x y z
N MET A 1 -5.37 5.87 -32.37
CA MET A 1 -6.62 5.58 -31.68
C MET A 1 -6.56 4.16 -31.15
N LEU A 2 -6.93 3.95 -29.89
CA LEU A 2 -7.16 2.65 -29.27
C LEU A 2 -8.43 2.74 -28.42
N ARG A 3 -9.16 1.64 -28.27
CA ARG A 3 -10.34 1.56 -27.39
C ARG A 3 -9.96 0.96 -26.04
N ALA A 4 -10.23 1.69 -24.96
CA ALA A 4 -10.01 1.21 -23.60
C ALA A 4 -11.34 0.93 -22.88
N ALA A 5 -11.37 -0.14 -22.10
CA ALA A 5 -12.41 -0.45 -21.12
C ALA A 5 -11.85 -0.31 -19.70
N VAL A 6 -12.42 0.59 -18.90
CA VAL A 6 -12.09 0.75 -17.48
C VAL A 6 -13.24 0.18 -16.66
N VAL A 7 -12.95 -0.87 -15.89
CA VAL A 7 -13.97 -1.68 -15.22
C VAL A 7 -14.04 -1.32 -13.74
N GLN A 8 -15.21 -0.87 -13.30
CA GLN A 8 -15.54 -0.63 -11.90
C GLN A 8 -16.21 -1.85 -11.29
N LEU A 9 -15.62 -2.41 -10.22
CA LEU A 9 -16.07 -3.65 -9.59
C LEU A 9 -16.59 -3.43 -8.17
N SER A 10 -17.50 -4.29 -7.71
CA SER A 10 -17.82 -4.38 -6.29
C SER A 10 -16.66 -4.94 -5.47
N ALA A 11 -16.55 -4.43 -4.25
CA ALA A 11 -15.66 -4.99 -3.26
C ALA A 11 -16.20 -6.30 -2.66
N PHE A 12 -15.27 -7.20 -2.36
CA PHE A 12 -15.53 -8.49 -1.74
C PHE A 12 -14.61 -8.65 -0.53
N ASN A 13 -15.10 -9.27 0.53
CA ASN A 13 -14.24 -9.61 1.67
C ASN A 13 -13.31 -10.77 1.33
N ILE A 14 -12.22 -10.94 2.08
CA ILE A 14 -11.28 -12.04 1.85
C ILE A 14 -11.95 -13.43 1.84
N GLN A 15 -12.99 -13.63 2.65
CA GLN A 15 -13.76 -14.88 2.70
C GLN A 15 -14.54 -15.17 1.40
N GLN A 16 -14.65 -14.18 0.53
CA GLN A 16 -15.36 -14.19 -0.73
C GLN A 16 -14.40 -14.14 -1.93
N SER A 17 -13.12 -14.47 -1.73
CA SER A 17 -12.09 -14.35 -2.76
C SER A 17 -12.42 -15.11 -4.04
N ALA A 18 -12.95 -16.35 -3.93
CA ALA A 18 -13.39 -17.12 -5.09
C ALA A 18 -14.50 -16.39 -5.89
N GLN A 19 -15.47 -15.80 -5.18
CA GLN A 19 -16.55 -15.01 -5.79
C GLN A 19 -16.00 -13.74 -6.42
N ALA A 20 -15.00 -13.10 -5.81
CA ALA A 20 -14.32 -11.94 -6.38
C ALA A 20 -13.67 -12.26 -7.73
N LEU A 21 -13.01 -13.42 -7.84
CA LEU A 21 -12.43 -13.88 -9.10
C LEU A 21 -13.50 -14.18 -10.15
N GLU A 22 -14.52 -14.98 -9.81
CA GLU A 22 -15.63 -15.32 -10.71
C GLU A 22 -16.31 -14.06 -11.25
N HIS A 23 -16.56 -13.09 -10.36
CA HIS A 23 -17.18 -11.82 -10.70
C HIS A 23 -16.28 -10.95 -11.60
N ALA A 24 -14.99 -10.84 -11.29
CA ALA A 24 -14.04 -10.12 -12.13
C ALA A 24 -13.94 -10.74 -13.54
N VAL A 25 -13.90 -12.07 -13.64
CA VAL A 25 -13.90 -12.80 -14.91
C VAL A 25 -15.18 -12.52 -15.72
N ALA A 26 -16.35 -12.55 -15.06
CA ALA A 26 -17.62 -12.22 -15.70
C ALA A 26 -17.65 -10.77 -16.23
N MET A 27 -17.13 -9.82 -15.46
CA MET A 27 -17.06 -8.42 -15.87
C MET A 27 -16.09 -8.19 -17.04
N VAL A 28 -14.99 -8.95 -17.10
CA VAL A 28 -14.10 -8.95 -18.28
C VAL A 28 -14.78 -9.55 -19.51
N HIS A 29 -15.56 -10.63 -19.35
CA HIS A 29 -16.38 -11.17 -20.44
C HIS A 29 -17.35 -10.12 -20.99
N GLN A 30 -18.04 -9.39 -20.11
CA GLN A 30 -18.95 -8.32 -20.51
C GLN A 30 -18.20 -7.15 -21.17
N ALA A 31 -17.05 -6.73 -20.64
CA ALA A 31 -16.23 -5.69 -21.26
C ALA A 31 -15.78 -6.07 -22.67
N ALA A 32 -15.49 -7.36 -22.90
CA ALA A 32 -15.06 -7.87 -24.20
C ALA A 32 -16.11 -7.72 -25.31
N GLU A 33 -17.41 -7.63 -24.97
CA GLU A 33 -18.48 -7.39 -25.96
C GLU A 33 -18.31 -6.06 -26.70
N GLN A 34 -17.68 -5.08 -26.03
CA GLN A 34 -17.39 -3.76 -26.59
C GLN A 34 -16.11 -3.73 -27.46
N LYS A 35 -15.43 -4.89 -27.56
CA LYS A 35 -14.20 -5.11 -28.33
C LYS A 35 -13.10 -4.08 -28.01
N PRO A 36 -12.71 -3.91 -26.74
CA PRO A 36 -11.61 -3.02 -26.37
C PRO A 36 -10.26 -3.60 -26.82
N ASP A 37 -9.31 -2.71 -27.07
CA ASP A 37 -7.90 -3.07 -27.26
C ASP A 37 -7.17 -3.23 -25.91
N LEU A 38 -7.63 -2.50 -24.89
CA LEU A 38 -7.11 -2.50 -23.52
C LEU A 38 -8.24 -2.60 -22.49
N VAL A 39 -8.11 -3.49 -21.51
CA VAL A 39 -8.99 -3.58 -20.34
C VAL A 39 -8.20 -3.28 -19.07
N LEU A 40 -8.73 -2.44 -18.20
CA LEU A 40 -8.15 -2.11 -16.89
C LEU A 40 -9.09 -2.53 -15.76
N LEU A 41 -8.58 -3.33 -14.83
CA LEU A 41 -9.25 -3.77 -13.60
C LEU A 41 -8.64 -3.11 -12.35
N PRO A 42 -9.38 -3.05 -11.22
CA PRO A 42 -8.93 -2.40 -9.99
C PRO A 42 -7.72 -3.04 -9.28
N GLU A 43 -7.21 -2.32 -8.27
CA GLU A 43 -6.20 -2.81 -7.32
C GLU A 43 -6.73 -3.99 -6.51
N CYS A 44 -5.88 -4.97 -6.22
CA CYS A 44 -6.23 -6.19 -5.48
C CYS A 44 -7.60 -6.75 -5.93
N THR A 45 -7.84 -6.82 -7.25
CA THR A 45 -9.10 -7.32 -7.84
C THR A 45 -9.48 -8.66 -7.23
N TYR A 46 -8.47 -9.49 -6.99
CA TYR A 46 -8.47 -10.65 -6.14
C TYR A 46 -7.32 -10.52 -5.11
N PRO A 47 -7.42 -11.09 -3.90
CA PRO A 47 -8.59 -11.73 -3.31
C PRO A 47 -9.55 -10.74 -2.63
N SER A 48 -9.02 -9.65 -2.08
CA SER A 48 -9.72 -8.48 -1.53
C SER A 48 -8.69 -7.37 -1.28
N TYR A 49 -9.11 -6.15 -0.96
CA TYR A 49 -8.15 -5.08 -0.64
C TYR A 49 -7.51 -5.29 0.74
N TYR A 50 -8.31 -5.65 1.75
CA TYR A 50 -7.88 -5.95 3.10
C TYR A 50 -7.69 -7.45 3.26
N LEU A 51 -6.44 -7.88 3.48
CA LEU A 51 -6.10 -9.31 3.54
C LEU A 51 -6.37 -9.93 4.92
N GLY A 52 -6.24 -9.16 6.00
CA GLY A 52 -6.39 -9.68 7.37
C GLY A 52 -5.09 -10.30 7.86
N ASP A 53 -4.96 -11.62 7.82
CA ASP A 53 -3.77 -12.33 8.30
C ASP A 53 -2.74 -12.54 7.18
N GLN A 54 -1.47 -12.74 7.54
CA GLN A 54 -0.38 -12.96 6.56
C GLN A 54 -0.53 -14.24 5.72
N ASN A 55 -1.33 -15.20 6.19
CA ASN A 55 -1.67 -16.45 5.51
C ASN A 55 -3.12 -16.46 5.01
N ALA A 56 -3.64 -15.29 4.63
CA ALA A 56 -5.00 -15.14 4.12
C ALA A 56 -5.27 -16.00 2.88
N PRO A 57 -6.51 -16.50 2.68
CA PRO A 57 -6.92 -17.17 1.45
C PRO A 57 -6.63 -16.31 0.22
N GLY A 58 -6.17 -16.93 -0.86
CA GLY A 58 -5.83 -16.24 -2.10
C GLY A 58 -4.48 -15.54 -2.09
N THR A 59 -3.57 -15.93 -1.19
CA THR A 59 -2.21 -15.35 -1.11
C THR A 59 -1.09 -16.39 -1.18
N THR A 60 -1.44 -17.67 -1.32
CA THR A 60 -0.47 -18.73 -1.61
C THR A 60 -0.02 -18.66 -3.07
N GLN A 61 1.14 -19.25 -3.39
CA GLN A 61 1.64 -19.23 -4.76
C GLN A 61 0.67 -19.92 -5.73
N ASP A 62 0.15 -21.10 -5.36
CA ASP A 62 -0.74 -21.88 -6.21
C ASP A 62 -2.06 -21.15 -6.52
N GLU A 63 -2.64 -20.46 -5.53
CA GLU A 63 -3.85 -19.65 -5.73
C GLU A 63 -3.58 -18.45 -6.65
N LEU A 64 -2.44 -17.78 -6.46
CA LEU A 64 -2.05 -16.65 -7.31
C LEU A 64 -1.75 -17.10 -8.74
N ASP A 65 -1.09 -18.25 -8.93
CA ASP A 65 -0.83 -18.82 -10.25
C ASP A 65 -2.14 -19.20 -10.97
N TYR A 66 -3.11 -19.76 -10.24
CA TYR A 66 -4.45 -20.03 -10.77
C TYR A 66 -5.14 -18.75 -11.25
N VAL A 67 -5.11 -17.68 -10.44
CA VAL A 67 -5.70 -16.38 -10.78
C VAL A 67 -5.00 -15.73 -11.98
N MET A 68 -3.66 -15.76 -12.00
CA MET A 68 -2.86 -15.24 -13.12
C MET A 68 -3.18 -15.97 -14.41
N ASN A 69 -3.33 -17.30 -14.36
CA ASN A 69 -3.74 -18.09 -15.51
C ASN A 69 -5.14 -17.69 -15.99
N ALA A 70 -6.12 -17.52 -15.10
CA ALA A 70 -7.48 -17.11 -15.50
C ALA A 70 -7.47 -15.78 -16.29
N PHE A 71 -6.72 -14.77 -15.84
CA PHE A 71 -6.59 -13.50 -16.57
C PHE A 71 -5.77 -13.61 -17.86
N ALA A 72 -4.72 -14.44 -17.88
CA ALA A 72 -3.98 -14.76 -19.11
C ALA A 72 -4.88 -15.38 -20.19
N GLU A 73 -5.77 -16.31 -19.80
CA GLU A 73 -6.72 -16.94 -20.72
C GLU A 73 -7.72 -15.93 -21.29
N LEU A 74 -8.22 -14.99 -20.47
CA LEU A 74 -9.11 -13.93 -20.93
C LEU A 74 -8.43 -13.02 -21.95
N ALA A 75 -7.22 -12.54 -21.64
CA ALA A 75 -6.43 -11.71 -22.56
C ALA A 75 -6.18 -12.43 -23.89
N ARG A 76 -5.81 -13.72 -23.85
CA ARG A 76 -5.60 -14.55 -25.05
C ARG A 76 -6.90 -14.79 -25.84
N LYS A 77 -8.00 -15.11 -25.14
CA LYS A 77 -9.30 -15.44 -25.75
C LYS A 77 -9.84 -14.26 -26.54
N TYR A 78 -9.76 -13.06 -25.97
CA TYR A 78 -10.31 -11.84 -26.56
C TYR A 78 -9.30 -10.99 -27.33
N ARG A 79 -8.01 -11.34 -27.24
CA ARG A 79 -6.89 -10.68 -27.94
C ARG A 79 -6.75 -9.19 -27.62
N PHE A 80 -6.98 -8.82 -26.38
CA PHE A 80 -6.72 -7.47 -25.85
C PHE A 80 -5.52 -7.47 -24.90
N HIS A 81 -5.05 -6.27 -24.57
CA HIS A 81 -4.19 -6.06 -23.41
C HIS A 81 -5.06 -5.99 -22.14
N LEU A 82 -4.60 -6.58 -21.04
CA LEU A 82 -5.33 -6.59 -19.77
C LEU A 82 -4.41 -6.17 -18.63
N ALA A 83 -4.75 -5.07 -17.96
CA ALA A 83 -4.09 -4.61 -16.76
C ALA A 83 -4.96 -4.94 -15.53
N VAL A 84 -4.36 -5.57 -14.51
CA VAL A 84 -5.08 -5.97 -13.28
C VAL A 84 -4.16 -5.87 -12.06
N GLY A 85 -4.71 -5.35 -10.95
CA GLY A 85 -4.01 -5.33 -9.66
C GLY A 85 -4.22 -6.62 -8.89
N LEU A 86 -3.13 -7.29 -8.49
CA LEU A 86 -3.11 -8.56 -7.76
C LEU A 86 -1.93 -8.61 -6.75
N PRO A 87 -2.06 -9.35 -5.65
CA PRO A 87 -0.92 -9.74 -4.85
C PRO A 87 0.10 -10.54 -5.67
N GLU A 88 1.39 -10.33 -5.40
CA GLU A 88 2.50 -11.11 -5.95
C GLU A 88 3.32 -11.68 -4.80
N ARG A 89 3.54 -12.99 -4.78
CA ARG A 89 4.50 -13.61 -3.87
C ARG A 89 5.85 -13.72 -4.56
N ALA A 90 6.89 -13.16 -3.95
CA ALA A 90 8.26 -13.24 -4.45
C ALA A 90 9.26 -13.18 -3.31
N SER A 91 10.25 -14.08 -3.33
CA SER A 91 11.33 -14.13 -2.32
C SER A 91 10.80 -14.16 -0.87
N GLY A 92 9.74 -14.94 -0.62
CA GLY A 92 9.12 -15.07 0.70
C GLY A 92 8.29 -13.87 1.16
N ARG A 93 8.15 -12.82 0.34
CA ARG A 93 7.37 -11.61 0.63
C ARG A 93 6.16 -11.50 -0.28
N LEU A 94 5.16 -10.74 0.17
CA LEU A 94 4.01 -10.37 -0.63
C LEU A 94 4.19 -8.92 -1.11
N TYR A 95 3.77 -8.63 -2.33
CA TYR A 95 3.77 -7.29 -2.93
C TYR A 95 2.39 -7.00 -3.50
N ASN A 96 1.95 -5.75 -3.41
CA ASN A 96 0.79 -5.29 -4.16
C ASN A 96 1.27 -4.91 -5.57
N SER A 97 0.82 -5.65 -6.58
CA SER A 97 1.37 -5.55 -7.93
C SER A 97 0.28 -5.31 -8.96
N ALA A 98 0.66 -4.69 -10.07
CA ALA A 98 -0.17 -4.60 -11.26
C ALA A 98 0.52 -5.34 -12.39
N PHE A 99 -0.23 -6.21 -13.05
CA PHE A 99 0.23 -7.03 -14.16
C PHE A 99 -0.44 -6.57 -15.44
N LEU A 100 0.35 -6.44 -16.51
CA LEU A 100 -0.10 -6.18 -17.86
C LEU A 100 0.08 -7.44 -18.68
N PHE A 101 -1.04 -8.06 -19.07
CA PHE A 101 -1.07 -9.17 -20.01
C PHE A 101 -1.17 -8.64 -21.43
N GLY A 102 -0.38 -9.21 -22.33
CA GLY A 102 -0.52 -9.00 -23.78
C GLY A 102 -1.61 -9.87 -24.40
N PRO A 103 -1.95 -9.63 -25.67
CA PRO A 103 -3.04 -10.33 -26.37
C PRO A 103 -2.79 -11.82 -26.63
N GLN A 104 -1.58 -12.32 -26.34
CA GLN A 104 -1.25 -13.75 -26.34
C GLN A 104 -1.44 -14.42 -24.97
N GLY A 105 -1.79 -13.65 -23.94
CA GLY A 105 -1.94 -14.10 -22.55
C GLY A 105 -0.64 -14.08 -21.74
N ALA A 106 0.49 -13.69 -22.32
CA ALA A 106 1.74 -13.55 -21.57
C ALA A 106 1.73 -12.26 -20.73
N VAL A 107 2.31 -12.30 -19.54
CA VAL A 107 2.62 -11.08 -18.77
C VAL A 107 3.75 -10.35 -19.49
N ILE A 108 3.44 -9.17 -20.03
CA ILE A 108 4.39 -8.29 -20.74
C ILE A 108 4.81 -7.09 -19.90
N GLY A 109 4.15 -6.87 -18.76
CA GLY A 109 4.52 -5.83 -17.82
C GLY A 109 4.11 -6.16 -16.39
N LYS A 110 4.90 -5.65 -15.44
CA LYS A 110 4.66 -5.80 -14.00
C LYS A 110 5.23 -4.60 -13.25
N VAL A 111 4.47 -4.06 -12.31
CA VAL A 111 4.95 -3.05 -11.35
C VAL A 111 4.52 -3.45 -9.94
N ARG A 112 5.34 -3.11 -8.94
CA ARG A 112 5.02 -3.28 -7.52
C ARG A 112 4.78 -1.91 -6.91
N LYS A 113 3.68 -1.76 -6.16
CA LYS A 113 3.30 -0.52 -5.47
C LYS A 113 4.46 -0.02 -4.64
N SER A 114 4.86 1.23 -4.84
CA SER A 114 6.01 1.81 -4.13
C SER A 114 5.57 2.51 -2.85
N PHE A 115 4.55 3.35 -2.94
CA PHE A 115 3.99 4.09 -1.82
C PHE A 115 2.87 3.28 -1.14
N LEU A 116 3.26 2.51 -0.12
CA LEU A 116 2.34 1.73 0.71
C LEU A 116 1.47 2.66 1.57
N TRP A 117 0.16 2.53 1.46
CA TRP A 117 -0.78 3.41 2.16
C TRP A 117 -1.43 2.72 3.35
N HIS A 118 -1.48 3.42 4.48
CA HIS A 118 -2.23 3.03 5.65
C HIS A 118 -1.84 1.63 6.18
N PHE A 119 -2.67 0.60 5.93
CA PHE A 119 -2.45 -0.76 6.42
C PHE A 119 -1.66 -1.64 5.43
N ASP A 120 -1.33 -1.15 4.23
CA ASP A 120 -0.64 -1.93 3.20
C ASP A 120 0.63 -2.59 3.75
N ALA A 121 1.41 -1.87 4.56
CA ALA A 121 2.67 -2.33 5.14
C ALA A 121 2.51 -3.50 6.14
N HIS A 122 1.28 -3.86 6.54
CA HIS A 122 1.05 -5.05 7.34
C HIS A 122 1.21 -6.35 6.53
N TRP A 123 1.02 -6.30 5.22
CA TRP A 123 1.07 -7.47 4.33
C TRP A 123 2.06 -7.33 3.19
N PHE A 124 2.11 -6.14 2.60
CA PHE A 124 2.88 -5.89 1.39
C PHE A 124 4.23 -5.24 1.68
N SER A 125 5.22 -5.65 0.90
CA SER A 125 6.49 -4.96 0.78
C SER A 125 6.43 -3.91 -0.33
N GLY A 126 7.18 -2.82 -0.17
CA GLY A 126 7.25 -1.75 -1.16
C GLY A 126 8.09 -2.16 -2.37
N GLY A 127 7.63 -1.78 -3.56
CA GLY A 127 8.42 -1.75 -4.79
C GLY A 127 9.30 -0.49 -4.91
N GLY A 128 10.04 -0.39 -6.01
CA GLY A 128 10.92 0.75 -6.26
C GLY A 128 11.27 0.99 -7.72
N GLU A 129 10.49 0.42 -8.64
CA GLU A 129 10.73 0.53 -10.09
C GLU A 129 9.48 1.06 -10.77
N PHE A 130 9.67 1.92 -11.79
CA PHE A 130 8.60 2.54 -12.56
C PHE A 130 8.82 2.32 -14.06
N PRO A 131 8.75 1.06 -14.53
CA PRO A 131 8.99 0.72 -15.93
C PRO A 131 7.87 1.24 -16.84
N VAL A 132 8.23 1.50 -18.09
CA VAL A 132 7.31 1.79 -19.19
C VAL A 132 7.36 0.64 -20.17
N PHE A 133 6.20 0.10 -20.53
CA PHE A 133 6.06 -1.06 -21.39
C PHE A 133 5.76 -0.61 -22.83
N ASP A 134 6.61 -0.99 -23.77
CA ASP A 134 6.39 -0.74 -25.19
C ASP A 134 5.44 -1.79 -25.75
N THR A 135 4.28 -1.35 -26.25
CA THR A 135 3.21 -2.23 -26.72
C THR A 135 2.71 -1.79 -28.08
N ALA A 136 1.92 -2.64 -28.74
CA ALA A 136 1.22 -2.26 -29.97
C ALA A 136 0.22 -1.11 -29.76
N LEU A 137 -0.13 -0.78 -28.50
CA LEU A 137 -1.03 0.30 -28.11
C LEU A 137 -0.28 1.57 -27.69
N GLY A 138 1.03 1.65 -27.94
CA GLY A 138 1.88 2.72 -27.44
C GLY A 138 2.57 2.36 -26.12
N LYS A 139 3.21 3.37 -25.52
CA LYS A 139 4.02 3.21 -24.31
C LYS A 139 3.16 3.36 -23.05
N ILE A 140 3.01 2.27 -22.31
CA ILE A 140 2.15 2.17 -21.13
C ILE A 140 2.99 2.20 -19.85
N GLY A 141 2.73 3.17 -18.99
CA GLY A 141 3.16 3.17 -17.59
C GLY A 141 2.07 2.61 -16.68
N MET A 142 2.47 2.03 -15.56
CA MET A 142 1.54 1.62 -14.50
C MET A 142 2.02 2.14 -13.15
N LEU A 143 1.07 2.59 -12.34
CA LEU A 143 1.25 2.89 -10.92
C LEU A 143 0.03 2.35 -10.17
N ILE A 144 0.08 2.27 -8.84
CA ILE A 144 -1.00 1.64 -8.07
C ILE A 144 -1.50 2.57 -6.98
N CYS A 145 -2.75 3.00 -7.11
CA CYS A 145 -3.53 3.69 -6.09
C CYS A 145 -2.77 4.86 -5.46
N ALA A 146 -2.26 4.67 -4.25
CA ALA A 146 -1.59 5.71 -3.49
C ALA A 146 -0.28 6.20 -4.13
N ASP A 147 0.32 5.45 -5.07
CA ASP A 147 1.44 5.93 -5.89
C ASP A 147 1.10 7.24 -6.60
N ALA A 148 -0.16 7.43 -7.05
CA ALA A 148 -0.60 8.65 -7.71
C ALA A 148 -0.59 9.89 -6.80
N ARG A 149 -0.48 9.71 -5.47
CA ARG A 149 -0.31 10.84 -4.53
C ARG A 149 1.04 11.51 -4.73
N LEU A 150 2.07 10.74 -5.10
CA LEU A 150 3.43 11.22 -5.30
C LEU A 150 3.60 11.70 -6.76
N PRO A 151 3.74 13.01 -7.01
CA PRO A 151 3.93 13.53 -8.37
C PRO A 151 5.18 12.96 -9.06
N GLU A 152 6.20 12.59 -8.28
CA GLU A 152 7.46 12.02 -8.77
C GLU A 152 7.24 10.74 -9.55
N ILE A 153 6.30 9.88 -9.12
CA ILE A 153 6.07 8.57 -9.75
C ILE A 153 5.50 8.75 -11.16
N ALA A 154 4.41 9.53 -11.29
CA ALA A 154 3.83 9.83 -12.61
C ALA A 154 4.84 10.57 -13.51
N ARG A 155 5.65 11.45 -12.92
CA ARG A 155 6.74 12.14 -13.64
C ARG A 155 7.79 11.17 -14.17
N MET A 156 8.24 10.22 -13.37
CA MET A 156 9.22 9.21 -13.80
C MET A 156 8.68 8.36 -14.94
N LEU A 157 7.40 7.96 -14.87
CA LEU A 157 6.75 7.22 -15.97
C LEU A 157 6.74 8.04 -17.27
N LYS A 158 6.33 9.32 -17.24
CA LYS A 158 6.36 10.17 -18.44
C LYS A 158 7.77 10.39 -18.96
N LEU A 159 8.76 10.59 -18.10
CA LEU A 159 10.16 10.70 -18.51
C LEU A 159 10.71 9.40 -19.10
N GLY A 160 10.17 8.25 -18.67
CA GLY A 160 10.39 6.94 -19.30
C GLY A 160 9.66 6.76 -20.63
N GLY A 161 8.88 7.76 -21.06
CA GLY A 161 8.18 7.78 -22.34
C GLY A 161 6.72 7.31 -22.28
N ALA A 162 6.11 7.17 -21.11
CA ALA A 162 4.70 6.77 -21.02
C ALA A 162 3.78 7.79 -21.73
N GLU A 163 2.87 7.27 -22.55
CA GLU A 163 1.80 8.01 -23.22
C GLU A 163 0.45 7.79 -22.53
N ILE A 164 0.32 6.65 -21.85
CA ILE A 164 -0.82 6.22 -21.03
C ILE A 164 -0.28 5.79 -19.67
N ILE A 165 -0.92 6.22 -18.59
CA ILE A 165 -0.72 5.68 -17.24
C ILE A 165 -1.99 4.94 -16.82
N LEU A 166 -1.83 3.71 -16.38
CA LEU A 166 -2.89 2.89 -15.80
C LEU A 166 -2.76 2.87 -14.28
N ASP A 167 -3.88 3.09 -13.60
CA ASP A 167 -4.00 3.12 -12.14
C ASP A 167 -5.08 2.12 -11.69
N PRO A 168 -4.73 0.84 -11.47
CA PRO A 168 -5.53 -0.04 -10.63
C PRO A 168 -5.59 0.57 -9.23
N THR A 169 -6.79 0.87 -8.73
CA THR A 169 -6.95 1.60 -7.47
C THR A 169 -8.07 1.09 -6.58
N ASN A 170 -7.99 1.42 -5.29
CA ASN A 170 -9.01 1.25 -4.26
C ASN A 170 -9.12 2.53 -3.42
N TRP A 171 -9.73 3.58 -3.97
CA TRP A 171 -9.89 4.85 -3.25
C TRP A 171 -10.93 4.75 -2.14
N VAL A 172 -10.45 4.73 -0.91
CA VAL A 172 -11.30 4.80 0.29
C VAL A 172 -12.02 6.13 0.33
N SER A 173 -13.34 6.09 0.50
CA SER A 173 -14.21 7.24 0.39
C SER A 173 -14.14 8.19 1.58
N SER A 174 -14.41 9.46 1.31
CA SER A 174 -14.97 10.41 2.26
C SER A 174 -16.38 10.82 1.83
N GLY A 175 -17.17 11.34 2.78
CA GLY A 175 -18.55 11.78 2.56
C GLY A 175 -19.60 10.87 3.23
N GLY A 176 -20.80 11.42 3.46
CA GLY A 176 -21.91 10.71 4.12
C GLY A 176 -22.99 10.20 3.16
N GLU A 177 -22.98 10.63 1.90
CA GLU A 177 -23.98 10.24 0.89
C GLU A 177 -23.36 9.27 -0.11
N ARG A 178 -23.94 8.06 -0.20
CA ARG A 178 -23.41 6.94 -1.01
C ARG A 178 -23.20 7.28 -2.48
N THR A 179 -24.04 8.13 -3.06
CA THR A 179 -23.98 8.56 -4.47
C THR A 179 -22.98 9.69 -4.72
N LYS A 180 -22.43 10.29 -3.66
CA LYS A 180 -21.49 11.43 -3.71
C LYS A 180 -20.20 11.17 -2.95
N LEU A 181 -19.86 9.89 -2.76
CA LEU A 181 -18.59 9.51 -2.15
C LEU A 181 -17.44 10.05 -3.00
N THR A 182 -16.37 10.44 -2.33
CA THR A 182 -15.24 11.09 -2.99
C THR A 182 -13.91 10.66 -2.40
N ASN A 183 -12.82 11.02 -3.08
CA ASN A 183 -11.46 10.89 -2.59
C ASN A 183 -10.61 12.03 -3.20
N PRO A 184 -9.67 12.65 -2.45
CA PRO A 184 -8.78 13.67 -2.99
C PRO A 184 -8.03 13.26 -4.26
N GLN A 185 -7.65 11.98 -4.38
CA GLN A 185 -6.99 11.48 -5.58
C GLN A 185 -7.86 11.66 -6.80
N PHE A 186 -9.11 11.20 -6.70
CA PHE A 186 -10.12 11.33 -7.72
C PHE A 186 -10.43 12.80 -8.04
N GLU A 187 -10.65 13.65 -7.03
CA GLU A 187 -11.14 15.02 -7.23
C GLU A 187 -10.14 15.94 -7.93
N PHE A 188 -8.83 15.75 -7.68
CA PHE A 188 -7.84 16.67 -8.24
C PHE A 188 -6.47 16.07 -8.50
N MET A 189 -6.02 15.04 -7.76
CA MET A 189 -4.64 14.57 -7.92
C MET A 189 -4.44 13.89 -9.27
N VAL A 190 -5.26 12.90 -9.65
CA VAL A 190 -5.05 12.16 -10.91
C VAL A 190 -5.24 13.04 -12.15
N GLN A 191 -6.12 14.04 -12.07
CA GLN A 191 -6.26 15.06 -13.13
C GLN A 191 -5.00 15.90 -13.27
N THR A 192 -4.41 16.29 -12.14
CA THR A 192 -3.13 17.00 -12.10
C THR A 192 -2.02 16.12 -12.67
N ARG A 193 -1.98 14.82 -12.31
CA ARG A 193 -0.99 13.87 -12.86
C ARG A 193 -1.10 13.74 -14.37
N ALA A 194 -2.31 13.66 -14.92
CA ALA A 194 -2.52 13.61 -16.36
C ALA A 194 -2.04 14.90 -17.06
N LEU A 195 -2.46 16.06 -16.54
CA LEU A 195 -2.14 17.37 -17.11
C LEU A 195 -0.65 17.69 -17.07
N GLU A 196 -0.02 17.57 -15.90
CA GLU A 196 1.38 17.99 -15.72
C GLU A 196 2.36 17.10 -16.50
N ASN A 197 1.94 15.86 -16.78
CA ASN A 197 2.73 14.88 -17.51
C ASN A 197 2.28 14.69 -18.96
N LYS A 198 1.17 15.31 -19.40
CA LYS A 198 0.63 15.15 -20.75
C LYS A 198 0.49 13.69 -21.16
N VAL A 199 -0.25 12.96 -20.34
CA VAL A 199 -0.55 11.53 -20.54
C VAL A 199 -2.04 11.29 -20.41
N TRP A 200 -2.52 10.27 -21.11
CA TRP A 200 -3.81 9.68 -20.76
C TRP A 200 -3.68 8.97 -19.41
N PHE A 201 -4.66 9.17 -18.53
CA PHE A 201 -4.68 8.53 -17.22
C PHE A 201 -5.99 7.78 -17.03
N LEU A 202 -5.90 6.46 -16.83
CA LEU A 202 -7.05 5.58 -16.68
C LEU A 202 -7.01 4.99 -15.27
N ALA A 203 -8.07 5.16 -14.50
CA ALA A 203 -8.18 4.65 -13.13
C ALA A 203 -9.39 3.73 -12.97
N ALA A 204 -9.15 2.47 -12.61
CA ALA A 204 -10.19 1.50 -12.29
C ALA A 204 -10.29 1.33 -10.78
N ASN A 205 -11.45 1.63 -10.21
CA ASN A 205 -11.70 1.60 -8.77
C ASN A 205 -12.76 0.56 -8.41
N LYS A 206 -12.83 0.22 -7.13
CA LYS A 206 -13.95 -0.54 -6.56
C LYS A 206 -15.05 0.36 -6.01
N ILE A 207 -16.23 -0.22 -5.85
CA ILE A 207 -17.37 0.33 -5.10
C ILE A 207 -17.73 -0.55 -3.91
N GLY A 208 -18.53 0.01 -3.01
CA GLY A 208 -19.13 -0.74 -1.91
C GLY A 208 -18.21 -0.91 -0.72
N LEU A 209 -18.67 -1.69 0.24
CA LEU A 209 -18.09 -1.78 1.57
C LEU A 209 -17.35 -3.10 1.73
N GLU A 210 -16.08 -3.02 2.08
CA GLU A 210 -15.25 -4.14 2.49
C GLU A 210 -15.00 -4.09 4.00
N ARG A 211 -14.94 -5.26 4.65
CA ARG A 211 -14.69 -5.41 6.10
C ARG A 211 -15.60 -4.59 7.01
N ARG A 212 -16.78 -4.19 6.52
CA ARG A 212 -17.73 -3.28 7.19
C ARG A 212 -17.19 -1.87 7.51
N SER A 213 -15.95 -1.55 7.17
CA SER A 213 -15.28 -0.31 7.57
C SER A 213 -14.53 0.39 6.44
N ILE A 214 -14.28 -0.30 5.32
CA ILE A 214 -13.56 0.24 4.17
C ILE A 214 -14.56 0.46 3.05
N LEU A 215 -15.06 1.68 2.94
CA LEU A 215 -15.98 2.07 1.89
C LEU A 215 -15.18 2.65 0.72
N PHE A 216 -15.37 2.12 -0.49
CA PHE A 216 -14.73 2.67 -1.69
C PHE A 216 -15.64 3.67 -2.39
N CYS A 217 -15.05 4.72 -2.95
CA CYS A 217 -15.82 5.79 -3.58
C CYS A 217 -16.25 5.50 -5.01
N GLY A 218 -15.87 4.38 -5.64
CA GLY A 218 -16.13 4.15 -7.06
C GLY A 218 -15.46 5.22 -7.93
N ARG A 219 -16.23 5.80 -8.85
CA ARG A 219 -15.79 6.89 -9.71
C ARG A 219 -14.50 6.58 -10.47
N SER A 220 -14.41 5.35 -10.96
CA SER A 220 -13.46 4.99 -12.01
C SER A 220 -13.53 6.02 -13.12
N CYS A 221 -12.41 6.37 -13.72
CA CYS A 221 -12.37 7.52 -14.63
C CYS A 221 -11.31 7.40 -15.70
N VAL A 222 -11.50 8.19 -16.76
CA VAL A 222 -10.54 8.40 -17.85
C VAL A 222 -10.28 9.89 -17.94
N ILE A 223 -8.99 10.26 -17.97
CA ILE A 223 -8.55 11.64 -17.98
C ILE A 223 -7.64 11.85 -19.18
N ALA A 224 -7.95 12.87 -19.95
CA ALA A 224 -7.17 13.27 -21.10
C ALA A 224 -5.85 13.96 -20.69
N PRO A 225 -4.85 14.04 -21.59
CA PRO A 225 -3.62 14.81 -21.37
C PRO A 225 -3.84 16.30 -21.04
N SER A 226 -5.05 16.84 -21.27
CA SER A 226 -5.46 18.19 -20.86
C SER A 226 -5.83 18.31 -19.38
N GLY A 227 -5.88 17.20 -18.62
CA GLY A 227 -6.43 17.14 -17.27
C GLY A 227 -7.95 17.06 -17.21
N GLU A 228 -8.62 17.13 -18.36
CA GLU A 228 -10.07 16.96 -18.47
C GLU A 228 -10.45 15.51 -18.17
N ARG A 229 -11.39 15.33 -17.23
CA ARG A 229 -12.01 14.03 -16.99
C ARG A 229 -13.04 13.77 -18.08
N VAL A 230 -12.69 12.94 -19.05
CA VAL A 230 -13.54 12.67 -20.22
C VAL A 230 -14.65 11.66 -19.91
N LEU A 231 -14.41 10.74 -18.95
CA LEU A 231 -15.39 9.78 -18.48
C LEU A 231 -15.23 9.56 -16.98
N GLU A 232 -16.36 9.26 -16.33
CA GLU A 232 -16.48 9.02 -14.90
C GLU A 232 -17.62 8.03 -14.65
N ALA A 233 -17.36 7.00 -13.83
CA ALA A 233 -18.38 6.07 -13.35
C ALA A 233 -19.09 6.63 -12.11
N SER A 234 -20.25 6.07 -11.76
CA SER A 234 -20.91 6.44 -10.50
C SER A 234 -20.09 6.05 -9.26
N ALA A 235 -20.48 6.59 -8.10
CA ALA A 235 -19.87 6.25 -6.82
C ALA A 235 -20.35 4.90 -6.25
N ASP A 236 -21.42 4.32 -6.80
CA ASP A 236 -22.18 3.27 -6.12
C ASP A 236 -22.70 2.12 -6.99
N ARG A 237 -22.42 2.11 -8.29
CA ARG A 237 -22.78 1.01 -9.22
C ARG A 237 -21.60 0.48 -9.98
N GLU A 238 -21.67 -0.80 -10.36
CA GLU A 238 -20.70 -1.41 -11.26
C GLU A 238 -20.92 -0.88 -12.67
N GLU A 239 -19.84 -0.49 -13.33
CA GLU A 239 -19.88 0.18 -14.63
C GLU A 239 -18.63 -0.19 -15.43
N ILE A 240 -18.77 -0.25 -16.76
CA ILE A 240 -17.66 -0.43 -17.68
C ILE A 240 -17.61 0.82 -18.54
N LEU A 241 -16.59 1.65 -18.34
CA LEU A 241 -16.37 2.86 -19.14
C LEU A 241 -15.65 2.48 -20.42
N ILE A 242 -16.23 2.80 -21.57
CA ILE A 242 -15.61 2.60 -22.88
C ILE A 242 -15.15 3.95 -23.43
N CYS A 243 -13.85 4.08 -23.72
CA CYS A 243 -13.25 5.32 -24.21
C CYS A 243 -12.38 5.07 -25.44
N GLU A 244 -12.44 6.00 -26.40
CA GLU A 244 -11.50 6.08 -27.51
C GLU A 244 -10.33 6.99 -27.11
N ILE A 245 -9.13 6.43 -27.10
CA ILE A 245 -7.90 7.09 -26.66
C ILE A 245 -7.09 7.49 -27.89
N ASP A 246 -6.86 8.80 -28.02
CA ASP A 246 -6.02 9.39 -29.07
C ASP A 246 -4.63 9.71 -28.52
N LEU A 247 -3.66 8.84 -28.82
CA LEU A 247 -2.27 9.04 -28.40
C LEU A 247 -1.62 10.29 -29.00
N GLY A 248 -2.15 10.81 -30.12
CA GLY A 248 -1.67 12.08 -30.68
C GLY A 248 -1.75 13.22 -29.67
N LYS A 249 -2.74 13.18 -28.76
CA LYS A 249 -2.89 14.17 -27.68
C LYS A 249 -1.84 14.06 -26.57
N SER A 250 -1.15 12.92 -26.45
CA SER A 250 -0.05 12.71 -25.49
C SER A 250 1.32 13.12 -26.06
N ALA A 251 1.41 13.36 -27.37
CA ALA A 251 2.65 13.82 -28.03
C ALA A 251 2.91 15.32 -27.80
N GLU A 252 1.89 16.07 -27.41
CA GLU A 252 1.98 17.50 -27.10
C GLU A 252 2.41 17.71 -25.64
N ASP A 253 3.67 18.08 -25.44
CA ASP A 253 4.21 18.31 -24.09
C ASP A 253 3.96 19.73 -23.54
N GLU A 254 3.29 20.60 -24.29
CA GLU A 254 3.01 21.99 -23.91
C GLU A 254 1.70 22.11 -23.11
N ILE A 255 1.76 22.68 -21.91
CA ILE A 255 0.55 22.97 -21.11
C ILE A 255 -0.14 24.23 -21.62
N VAL A 256 0.64 25.22 -22.02
CA VAL A 256 0.21 26.42 -22.73
C VAL A 256 1.26 26.72 -23.82
N PRO A 257 0.92 27.49 -24.87
CA PRO A 257 1.84 27.73 -25.98
C PRO A 257 3.22 28.19 -25.52
N GLY A 258 4.25 27.43 -25.89
CA GLY A 258 5.65 27.71 -25.56
C GLY A 258 6.10 27.33 -24.15
N PHE A 259 5.25 26.66 -23.34
CA PHE A 259 5.61 26.20 -21.99
C PHE A 259 5.32 24.71 -21.82
N SER A 260 6.37 23.96 -21.51
CA SER A 260 6.32 22.52 -21.26
C SER A 260 6.81 22.18 -19.85
N CYS A 261 5.93 21.61 -19.04
CA CYS A 261 6.34 21.05 -17.76
C CYS A 261 7.28 19.84 -17.89
N ILE A 262 7.51 19.31 -19.10
CA ILE A 262 8.49 18.25 -19.35
C ILE A 262 9.84 18.86 -19.74
N LYS A 263 9.86 19.71 -20.78
CA LYS A 263 11.09 20.24 -21.39
C LYS A 263 11.73 21.36 -20.57
N ASP A 264 10.93 22.18 -19.90
CA ASP A 264 11.42 23.35 -19.14
C ASP A 264 11.82 23.01 -17.69
N ARG A 265 11.93 21.71 -17.38
CA ARG A 265 12.42 21.23 -16.09
C ARG A 265 13.86 21.69 -15.85
N ARG A 266 14.23 21.76 -14.57
CA ARG A 266 15.57 22.09 -14.10
C ARG A 266 16.14 20.99 -13.20
N PRO A 267 16.46 19.79 -13.76
CA PRO A 267 16.91 18.63 -12.98
C PRO A 267 18.11 18.91 -12.07
N GLU A 268 18.99 19.82 -12.46
CA GLU A 268 20.15 20.25 -11.69
C GLU A 268 19.78 20.86 -10.33
N THR A 269 18.54 21.34 -10.17
CA THR A 269 18.02 21.93 -8.92
C THR A 269 17.25 20.93 -8.06
N TYR A 270 16.97 19.73 -8.56
CA TYR A 270 16.05 18.78 -7.92
C TYR A 270 16.74 17.82 -6.95
N GLY A 271 17.99 18.08 -6.55
CA GLY A 271 18.75 17.21 -5.66
C GLY A 271 18.03 16.87 -4.35
N LEU A 272 17.20 17.78 -3.83
CA LEU A 272 16.38 17.53 -2.63
C LEU A 272 15.40 16.37 -2.80
N LEU A 273 14.86 16.13 -4.00
CA LEU A 273 13.92 15.03 -4.25
C LEU A 273 14.59 13.66 -4.19
N ALA A 274 15.90 13.60 -4.45
CA ALA A 274 16.70 12.37 -4.38
C ALA A 274 17.44 12.21 -3.04
N ALA A 275 17.38 13.22 -2.17
CA ALA A 275 18.05 13.16 -0.88
C ALA A 275 17.37 12.15 0.04
N ILE A 276 18.13 11.18 0.53
CA ILE A 276 17.66 10.28 1.58
C ILE A 276 17.58 11.10 2.88
N ASN A 277 16.36 11.39 3.35
CA ASN A 277 16.14 12.10 4.60
C ASN A 277 16.44 11.22 5.82
N ALA A 278 17.71 10.98 6.11
CA ALA A 278 18.13 10.32 7.36
C ALA A 278 17.71 11.13 8.61
N GLY A 279 17.56 12.46 8.50
CA GLY A 279 17.33 13.36 9.65
C GLY A 279 15.86 13.70 9.99
N GLN A 280 14.87 13.39 9.13
CA GLN A 280 13.45 13.66 9.46
C GLN A 280 12.79 12.56 10.30
N GLN A 281 13.39 11.37 10.37
CA GLN A 281 13.01 10.38 11.38
C GLN A 281 13.33 10.87 12.79
N GLU A 282 14.52 11.46 13.03
CA GLU A 282 14.95 11.98 14.34
C GLU A 282 14.06 13.11 14.91
N GLN A 283 13.57 14.02 14.07
CA GLN A 283 12.78 15.18 14.53
C GLN A 283 11.35 14.83 14.98
N ARG A 284 10.78 13.71 14.51
CA ARG A 284 9.47 13.24 14.99
C ARG A 284 9.57 12.53 16.35
N PHE A 285 10.72 11.94 16.69
CA PHE A 285 10.96 11.31 18.00
C PHE A 285 11.12 12.33 19.15
N THR A 286 11.55 13.55 18.85
CA THR A 286 11.85 14.58 19.86
C THR A 286 10.61 15.28 20.45
N ALA A 287 9.49 15.34 19.72
CA ALA A 287 8.24 15.96 20.21
C ALA A 287 7.45 15.08 21.22
N ALA A 288 7.71 13.76 21.24
CA ALA A 288 7.12 12.83 22.23
C ALA A 288 7.77 12.96 23.63
N ALA A 289 8.99 13.50 23.71
CA ALA A 289 9.77 13.65 24.93
C ALA A 289 9.24 14.71 25.93
N SER A 290 8.35 15.61 25.50
CA SER A 290 7.96 16.81 26.27
C SER A 290 6.70 16.65 27.13
N ILE A 291 6.11 15.45 27.23
CA ILE A 291 4.78 15.24 27.85
C ILE A 291 4.86 14.51 29.22
N SER A 292 5.97 13.85 29.59
CA SER A 292 6.12 13.17 30.90
C SER A 292 7.56 13.26 31.45
N PRO A 293 7.77 13.59 32.75
CA PRO A 293 9.12 13.67 33.33
C PRO A 293 9.86 12.33 33.42
N TRP A 294 9.16 11.19 33.43
CA TRP A 294 9.78 9.86 33.43
C TRP A 294 10.09 9.39 32.01
N LEU A 295 9.23 9.74 31.04
CA LEU A 295 9.51 9.56 29.62
C LEU A 295 10.60 10.52 29.13
N ALA A 296 10.74 11.70 29.73
CA ALA A 296 11.91 12.56 29.53
C ALA A 296 13.18 11.94 30.12
N ALA A 297 13.11 11.16 31.21
CA ALA A 297 14.27 10.41 31.72
C ALA A 297 14.61 9.22 30.81
N CYS A 298 13.62 8.54 30.23
CA CYS A 298 13.82 7.53 29.19
C CYS A 298 14.36 8.17 27.90
N VAL A 299 13.79 9.27 27.42
CA VAL A 299 14.17 9.92 26.15
C VAL A 299 15.44 10.80 26.26
N GLN A 300 15.79 11.29 27.45
CA GLN A 300 17.14 11.88 27.67
C GLN A 300 18.20 10.81 27.87
N SER A 301 17.83 9.59 28.27
CA SER A 301 18.76 8.46 28.31
C SER A 301 18.79 7.66 27.01
N VAL A 302 17.87 7.94 26.10
CA VAL A 302 17.92 7.46 24.74
C VAL A 302 17.23 8.49 23.84
N GLY A 303 17.88 9.10 22.86
CA GLY A 303 18.50 8.28 21.85
C GLY A 303 17.67 7.06 21.42
N ALA A 304 16.33 6.93 21.60
CA ALA A 304 15.46 5.77 21.23
C ALA A 304 14.05 5.77 21.92
N GLY A 305 12.93 5.66 21.15
CA GLY A 305 11.61 5.00 21.43
C GLY A 305 10.91 4.91 22.82
N ALA A 306 9.56 5.00 23.02
CA ALA A 306 8.36 4.73 22.18
C ALA A 306 6.97 4.72 22.93
N ALA A 307 5.95 3.87 22.59
CA ALA A 307 4.48 3.94 22.94
C ALA A 307 3.84 2.76 23.75
N GLU A 308 2.54 2.84 24.16
CA GLU A 308 1.84 1.92 25.11
C GLU A 308 0.59 1.17 24.57
N SER A 309 0.26 -0.05 25.08
CA SER A 309 -0.96 -0.86 24.77
C SER A 309 -1.59 -1.50 26.03
N ASP A 310 -2.85 -1.98 25.94
CA ASP A 310 -3.64 -2.44 27.09
C ASP A 310 -2.99 -3.59 27.88
N GLY A 311 -2.55 -3.24 29.10
CA GLY A 311 -1.81 -4.09 30.02
C GLY A 311 -0.28 -4.01 29.90
N ALA A 312 0.23 -3.54 28.75
CA ALA A 312 1.65 -3.53 28.40
C ALA A 312 2.06 -2.35 27.50
N GLU A 313 3.06 -1.57 27.91
CA GLU A 313 3.64 -0.50 27.11
C GLU A 313 4.62 -1.00 26.04
N ILE A 314 4.20 -1.08 24.77
CA ILE A 314 5.09 -1.51 23.67
C ILE A 314 5.94 -0.37 23.10
N ILE A 315 7.02 -0.08 23.82
CA ILE A 315 8.02 0.90 23.48
C ILE A 315 9.07 0.32 22.50
N SER A 316 8.96 0.69 21.22
CA SER A 316 10.03 0.55 20.22
C SER A 316 11.27 1.46 20.36
N VAL A 317 12.32 0.97 21.01
CA VAL A 317 13.62 1.62 21.28
C VAL A 317 14.63 1.35 20.14
N LEU A 318 14.96 2.38 19.32
CA LEU A 318 16.04 2.36 18.30
C LEU A 318 15.94 1.18 17.31
N GLY A 319 14.71 0.82 16.93
CA GLY A 319 14.46 -0.29 16.01
C GLY A 319 14.29 -1.66 16.66
N ALA A 320 14.37 -1.77 17.99
CA ALA A 320 13.88 -2.92 18.75
C ALA A 320 12.49 -2.65 19.34
N GLN A 321 11.71 -3.67 19.70
CA GLN A 321 10.43 -3.52 20.44
C GLN A 321 10.56 -4.04 21.88
N LEU A 322 10.07 -3.27 22.85
CA LEU A 322 10.03 -3.61 24.29
C LEU A 322 8.58 -3.48 24.78
N ALA A 323 8.00 -4.47 25.46
CA ALA A 323 6.65 -4.41 26.03
C ALA A 323 6.68 -4.35 27.57
N VAL A 324 6.06 -3.36 28.21
CA VAL A 324 6.19 -3.12 29.67
C VAL A 324 4.86 -3.23 30.40
N PHE A 325 4.72 -4.24 31.25
CA PHE A 325 3.52 -4.54 32.00
C PHE A 325 3.52 -3.87 33.37
N SER A 326 2.32 -3.52 33.84
CA SER A 326 2.14 -2.94 35.17
C SER A 326 2.50 -3.92 36.31
N SER A 327 2.34 -5.23 36.08
CA SER A 327 2.82 -6.26 36.98
C SER A 327 3.03 -7.63 36.34
N LEU A 328 3.75 -8.53 37.02
CA LEU A 328 3.95 -9.90 36.57
C LEU A 328 2.63 -10.68 36.46
N ASP A 329 1.69 -10.42 37.37
CA ASP A 329 0.36 -11.04 37.31
C ASP A 329 -0.47 -10.47 36.16
N SER A 330 -0.30 -9.18 35.82
CA SER A 330 -0.89 -8.58 34.62
C SER A 330 -0.31 -9.17 33.32
N MET A 331 1.00 -9.45 33.29
CA MET A 331 1.65 -10.13 32.17
C MET A 331 1.15 -11.58 31.99
N LYS A 332 1.00 -12.32 33.09
CA LYS A 332 0.42 -13.69 33.07
C LYS A 332 -1.06 -13.70 32.71
N ALA A 333 -1.83 -12.72 33.16
CA ALA A 333 -3.24 -12.55 32.78
C ALA A 333 -3.41 -12.29 31.27
N ASN A 334 -2.36 -11.84 30.59
CA ASN A 334 -2.31 -11.68 29.13
C ASN A 334 -1.71 -12.91 28.40
N GLY A 335 -1.71 -14.07 29.06
CA GLY A 335 -1.39 -15.35 28.42
C GLY A 335 0.11 -15.65 28.28
N ILE A 336 0.99 -14.81 28.85
CA ILE A 336 2.44 -15.05 28.86
C ILE A 336 2.79 -15.81 30.13
N THR A 337 2.89 -17.14 30.02
CA THR A 337 3.18 -18.03 31.14
C THR A 337 4.68 -18.28 31.36
N ASP A 338 5.49 -18.26 30.28
CA ASP A 338 6.95 -18.28 30.31
C ASP A 338 7.54 -17.05 29.58
N PRO A 339 7.94 -16.00 30.31
CA PRO A 339 8.30 -14.71 29.72
C PRO A 339 9.65 -14.71 28.98
N GLY A 340 10.60 -15.56 29.41
CA GLY A 340 11.93 -15.62 28.81
C GLY A 340 11.88 -16.24 27.41
N TYR A 341 11.12 -17.32 27.25
CA TYR A 341 10.93 -17.97 25.96
C TYR A 341 10.13 -17.11 24.97
N TYR A 342 9.06 -16.45 25.44
CA TYR A 342 8.23 -15.57 24.61
C TYR A 342 9.03 -14.38 24.05
N ALA A 343 9.91 -13.79 24.86
CA ALA A 343 10.81 -12.72 24.45
C ALA A 343 11.78 -13.18 23.34
N ALA A 344 12.39 -14.36 23.52
CA ALA A 344 13.35 -14.91 22.57
C ALA A 344 12.74 -15.36 21.23
N ASP A 345 11.55 -15.99 21.27
CA ASP A 345 10.82 -16.43 20.08
C ASP A 345 10.28 -15.24 19.25
N LYS A 346 9.78 -14.20 19.93
CA LYS A 346 9.19 -13.03 19.27
C LYS A 346 10.21 -11.94 18.92
N GLY A 347 11.45 -12.07 19.39
CA GLY A 347 12.53 -11.10 19.13
C GLY A 347 12.33 -9.74 19.82
N ILE A 348 11.57 -9.71 20.92
CA ILE A 348 11.14 -8.48 21.63
C ILE A 348 11.48 -8.58 23.12
N ALA A 349 11.80 -7.46 23.77
CA ALA A 349 12.04 -7.43 25.21
C ALA A 349 10.72 -7.24 25.98
N LEU A 350 10.62 -7.70 27.23
CA LEU A 350 9.43 -7.55 28.09
C LEU A 350 9.83 -7.01 29.46
N ALA A 351 9.08 -6.10 30.08
CA ALA A 351 9.33 -5.64 31.46
C ALA A 351 8.07 -5.68 32.31
N ALA A 352 8.17 -5.83 33.64
CA ALA A 352 7.03 -5.85 34.55
C ALA A 352 7.37 -5.32 35.96
N ALA A 353 6.48 -4.53 36.59
CA ALA A 353 6.72 -3.94 37.91
C ALA A 353 6.05 -4.70 39.09
N GLN A 354 6.63 -4.64 40.29
CA GLN A 354 6.06 -5.21 41.51
C GLN A 354 6.37 -4.27 42.68
N GLU A 355 5.57 -4.24 43.76
CA GLU A 355 5.86 -3.34 44.88
C GLU A 355 7.29 -3.52 45.40
N GLY A 356 8.11 -2.46 45.25
CA GLY A 356 9.52 -2.45 45.62
C GLY A 356 10.53 -2.92 44.55
N SER A 357 10.11 -3.43 43.38
CA SER A 357 11.03 -3.91 42.31
C SER A 357 10.41 -3.98 40.90
N ALA A 358 11.21 -4.23 39.86
CA ALA A 358 10.79 -4.45 38.48
C ALA A 358 11.67 -5.50 37.79
N LYS A 359 11.14 -6.23 36.82
CA LYS A 359 11.85 -7.26 36.06
C LYS A 359 11.86 -6.96 34.57
N LEU A 360 12.94 -7.29 33.87
CA LEU A 360 13.14 -7.12 32.43
C LEU A 360 13.63 -8.44 31.82
N PHE A 361 13.04 -8.85 30.70
CA PHE A 361 13.30 -10.08 29.96
C PHE A 361 13.70 -9.75 28.53
N LEU A 362 14.78 -10.35 28.02
CA LEU A 362 15.43 -9.94 26.77
C LEU A 362 15.16 -10.91 25.60
N PRO A 363 15.33 -10.48 24.33
CA PRO A 363 15.13 -11.31 23.14
C PRO A 363 16.09 -12.51 22.99
N ASP A 364 17.02 -12.72 23.93
CA ASP A 364 17.88 -13.91 23.99
C ASP A 364 17.51 -14.86 25.14
N GLY A 365 16.41 -14.56 25.86
CA GLY A 365 15.83 -15.38 26.92
C GLY A 365 16.30 -15.05 28.34
N ARG A 366 17.21 -14.08 28.54
CA ARG A 366 17.71 -13.70 29.87
C ARG A 366 16.74 -12.78 30.64
N CYS A 367 16.75 -12.85 31.97
CA CYS A 367 15.93 -12.02 32.88
C CYS A 367 16.80 -11.23 33.88
N GLU A 368 16.43 -9.98 34.17
CA GLU A 368 17.10 -9.10 35.14
C GLU A 368 16.08 -8.44 36.08
N THR A 369 16.44 -8.19 37.34
CA THR A 369 15.53 -7.61 38.38
C THR A 369 16.15 -6.37 39.03
N TYR A 370 15.34 -5.35 39.25
CA TYR A 370 15.74 -4.01 39.69
C TYR A 370 14.88 -3.56 40.87
N HIS A 371 15.47 -3.12 41.99
CA HIS A 371 14.73 -2.73 43.21
C HIS A 371 14.65 -1.21 43.39
N LYS A 372 13.54 -0.70 43.94
CA LYS A 372 13.34 0.74 44.18
C LYS A 372 14.08 1.17 45.45
N MET A 373 15.27 1.77 45.31
CA MET A 373 16.04 2.30 46.45
C MET A 373 15.43 3.62 46.97
N HIS A 374 15.00 3.63 48.24
CA HIS A 374 14.62 4.86 48.95
C HIS A 374 15.89 5.63 49.34
N GLY A 375 16.27 6.64 48.54
CA GLY A 375 17.43 7.48 48.85
C GLY A 375 18.77 6.75 48.69
N ARG A 376 19.67 7.36 47.90
CA ARG A 376 21.02 6.88 47.57
C ARG A 376 21.08 5.59 46.74
N THR A 377 21.85 5.75 45.66
CA THR A 377 22.29 4.78 44.65
C THR A 377 22.99 3.55 45.24
N ASN A 378 22.69 2.34 44.74
CA ASN A 378 23.71 1.47 44.11
C ASN A 378 23.17 0.12 43.59
N LYS A 379 23.83 -0.31 42.51
CA LYS A 379 23.71 -1.54 41.70
C LYS A 379 23.69 -2.87 42.46
N ARG A 380 23.05 -3.91 41.88
CA ARG A 380 23.52 -5.33 41.83
C ARG A 380 22.67 -6.17 40.85
N VAL A 381 23.23 -6.69 39.75
CA VAL A 381 23.88 -8.01 39.46
C VAL A 381 22.86 -9.16 39.23
N PRO A 382 22.96 -9.97 38.15
CA PRO A 382 21.88 -10.81 37.63
C PRO A 382 21.92 -12.26 38.14
N ASP A 383 20.75 -12.90 38.27
CA ASP A 383 20.63 -14.32 38.58
C ASP A 383 20.02 -15.14 37.43
N LYS A 384 20.63 -16.30 37.17
CA LYS A 384 20.24 -17.32 36.17
C LYS A 384 19.13 -18.24 36.70
N VAL A 385 18.16 -18.52 35.81
CA VAL A 385 17.40 -19.76 35.49
C VAL A 385 17.16 -20.81 36.59
N HIS A 386 15.89 -21.28 36.76
CA HIS A 386 15.52 -22.71 36.62
C HIS A 386 14.00 -23.02 36.67
N ASP A 387 13.65 -23.96 35.78
CA ASP A 387 12.50 -24.85 35.56
C ASP A 387 11.25 -24.82 36.46
N GLY A 388 10.09 -24.93 35.79
CA GLY A 388 8.78 -25.25 36.35
C GLY A 388 7.67 -25.08 35.32
#